data_AF-A0AAV6TZC6-F1
#
_entry.id   AF-A0AAV6TZC6-F1
#
_cell.length_a   1.000
_cell.length_b   1.000
_cell.length_c   1.000
_cell.angle_alpha   90.00
_cell.angle_beta   90.00
_cell.angle_gamma   90.00
#
_symmetry.space_group_name_H-M   'P 1'
#
loop_
_entity.id
_entity.type
_entity.pdbx_description
1 polymer ?
#
loop_
_entity_poly.entity_id
_entity_poly.type
_entity_poly.pdbx_seq_one_letter_code
_entity_poly.pdbx_strand_id
1 'polypeptide(L)'
;MSEKRFSTIMRFLHFTNNNTLDLSTHPQPGIRKIYEVYEALNQKFKSAYVPEKDISVDDSLKLFKGRLGFKQYLPKKARFGIKFYQLCESASGYIWNSIIYTGKDVPLWSEAAAYKTTTNIVMTN
;
A
#
# COMPACT_ATOMS: atom_id res chain seq x y z
N MET A 1 23.24 17.20 -6.33
CA MET A 1 22.52 17.95 -5.26
C MET A 1 23.38 17.91 -4.00
N SER A 2 23.46 19.01 -3.23
CA SER A 2 24.24 19.01 -1.98
C SER A 2 23.52 18.23 -0.87
N GLU A 3 24.28 17.68 0.08
CA GLU A 3 23.75 16.99 1.26
C GLU A 3 22.75 17.87 2.02
N LYS A 4 23.10 19.15 2.24
CA LYS A 4 22.22 20.13 2.90
C LYS A 4 20.88 20.25 2.18
N ARG A 5 20.89 20.39 0.85
CA ARG A 5 19.65 20.49 0.05
C ARG A 5 18.83 19.21 0.11
N PHE A 6 19.46 18.06 0.01
CA PHE A 6 18.77 16.76 0.12
C PHE A 6 18.11 16.58 1.48
N SER A 7 18.83 16.85 2.57
CA SER A 7 18.33 16.75 3.94
C SER A 7 17.13 17.67 4.19
N THR A 8 17.18 18.91 3.70
CA THR A 8 16.04 19.84 3.77
C THR A 8 14.83 19.29 3.03
N ILE A 9 14.99 18.80 1.80
CA ILE A 9 13.87 18.24 1.03
C ILE A 9 13.27 17.02 1.75
N MET A 10 14.10 16.08 2.19
CA MET A 10 13.64 14.87 2.88
C MET A 10 12.91 15.16 4.19
N ARG A 11 13.29 16.23 4.91
CA ARG A 11 12.63 16.64 6.16
C ARG A 11 11.22 17.20 5.95
N PHE A 12 10.96 17.85 4.81
CA PHE A 12 9.71 18.55 4.54
C PHE A 12 8.88 17.93 3.41
N LEU A 13 9.26 16.74 2.93
CA LEU A 13 8.52 16.02 1.91
C LEU A 13 7.11 15.66 2.41
N HIS A 14 6.09 16.14 1.71
CA HIS A 14 4.69 15.99 2.09
C HIS A 14 3.81 15.83 0.84
N PHE A 15 2.80 14.95 0.90
CA PHE A 15 1.98 14.57 -0.25
C PHE A 15 0.47 14.78 -0.03
N THR A 16 0.09 15.56 0.98
CA THR A 16 -1.33 15.77 1.31
C THR A 16 -1.57 17.23 1.64
N ASN A 17 -2.72 17.77 1.27
CA ASN A 17 -3.12 19.09 1.74
C ASN A 17 -3.91 18.97 3.04
N ASN A 18 -3.31 19.34 4.17
CA ASN A 18 -3.96 19.23 5.48
C ASN A 18 -5.17 20.17 5.64
N ASN A 19 -5.27 21.23 4.83
CA ASN A 19 -6.39 22.19 4.91
C ASN A 19 -7.69 21.64 4.30
N THR A 20 -7.58 20.63 3.43
CA THR A 20 -8.72 20.04 2.70
C THR A 20 -8.97 18.59 3.12
N LEU A 21 -8.19 18.06 4.05
CA LEU A 21 -8.23 16.66 4.46
C LEU A 21 -9.41 16.40 5.40
N ASP A 22 -10.43 15.73 4.90
CA ASP A 22 -11.53 15.19 5.70
C ASP A 22 -11.36 13.68 5.88
N LEU A 23 -11.17 13.25 7.13
CA LEU A 23 -10.95 11.83 7.45
C LEU A 23 -12.21 10.99 7.38
N SER A 24 -13.39 11.60 7.48
CA SER A 24 -14.68 10.88 7.48
C SER A 24 -15.04 10.35 6.10
N THR A 25 -14.62 11.06 5.06
CA THR A 25 -14.86 10.73 3.65
C THR A 25 -13.64 10.12 2.95
N HIS A 26 -12.48 10.13 3.61
CA HIS A 26 -11.24 9.67 3.00
C HIS A 26 -11.28 8.15 2.71
N PRO A 27 -10.94 7.69 1.49
CA PRO A 27 -11.06 6.29 1.11
C PRO A 27 -10.25 5.34 2.01
N GLN A 28 -9.03 5.73 2.39
CA GLN A 28 -8.21 4.95 3.34
C GLN A 28 -7.51 5.84 4.40
N PRO A 29 -8.19 6.21 5.51
CA PRO A 29 -7.69 7.20 6.48
C PRO A 29 -6.35 6.82 7.15
N GLY A 30 -6.06 5.52 7.23
CA GLY A 30 -4.82 4.98 7.80
C GLY A 30 -3.56 5.39 7.03
N ILE A 31 -3.63 5.54 5.71
CA ILE A 31 -2.49 5.95 4.86
C ILE A 31 -2.65 7.34 4.25
N ARG A 32 -3.60 8.15 4.73
CA ARG A 32 -3.94 9.49 4.21
C ARG A 32 -2.75 10.35 3.76
N LYS A 33 -1.63 10.33 4.49
CA LYS A 33 -0.43 11.14 4.22
C LYS A 33 0.31 10.77 2.93
N ILE A 34 0.04 9.60 2.37
CA ILE A 34 0.67 9.07 1.16
C ILE A 34 -0.37 8.54 0.17
N TYR A 35 -1.67 8.64 0.49
CA TYR A 35 -2.73 7.96 -0.24
C TYR A 35 -2.77 8.35 -1.72
N GLU A 36 -2.69 9.66 -2.02
CA GLU A 36 -2.73 10.16 -3.40
C GLU A 36 -1.60 9.59 -4.26
N VAL A 37 -0.36 9.58 -3.74
CA VAL A 37 0.80 9.02 -4.45
C VAL A 37 0.67 7.51 -4.59
N TYR A 38 0.25 6.84 -3.52
CA TYR A 38 0.07 5.39 -3.50
C TYR A 38 -0.98 4.93 -4.52
N GLU A 39 -2.13 5.61 -4.56
CA GLU A 39 -3.21 5.31 -5.49
C GLU A 39 -2.80 5.60 -6.94
N ALA A 40 -2.12 6.73 -7.19
CA ALA A 40 -1.59 7.04 -8.51
C ALA A 40 -0.58 5.97 -8.99
N LEU A 41 0.27 5.45 -8.11
CA LEU A 41 1.19 4.36 -8.44
C LEU A 41 0.45 3.06 -8.76
N ASN A 42 -0.53 2.66 -7.95
CA ASN A 42 -1.35 1.48 -8.20
C ASN A 42 -2.09 1.58 -9.55
N GLN A 43 -2.73 2.73 -9.83
CA GLN A 43 -3.38 2.98 -11.12
C GLN A 43 -2.38 2.92 -12.28
N LYS A 44 -1.17 3.45 -12.08
CA LYS A 44 -0.14 3.39 -13.10
C LYS A 44 0.35 1.96 -13.34
N PHE A 45 0.50 1.15 -12.31
CA PHE A 45 0.88 -0.26 -12.45
C PHE A 45 -0.17 -1.05 -13.24
N LYS A 46 -1.45 -0.88 -12.89
CA LYS A 46 -2.56 -1.54 -13.60
C LYS A 46 -2.65 -1.14 -15.08
N SER A 47 -2.40 0.13 -15.40
CA SER A 47 -2.53 0.65 -16.77
C SER A 47 -1.28 0.49 -17.63
N ALA A 48 -0.11 0.31 -17.02
CA ALA A 48 1.15 0.17 -17.75
C ALA A 48 1.39 -1.25 -18.27
N TYR A 49 0.71 -2.25 -17.71
CA TYR A 49 0.96 -3.65 -18.03
C TYR A 49 -0.29 -4.50 -17.84
N VAL A 50 -0.51 -5.43 -18.78
CA VAL A 50 -1.53 -6.48 -18.68
C VAL A 50 -0.82 -7.78 -18.33
N PRO A 51 -1.03 -8.36 -17.13
CA PRO A 51 -0.42 -9.62 -16.75
C PRO A 51 -0.85 -10.77 -17.65
N GLU A 52 0.04 -11.74 -17.83
CA GLU A 52 -0.30 -13.05 -18.37
C GLU A 52 -1.20 -13.85 -17.43
N LYS A 53 -1.57 -15.05 -17.87
CA LYS A 53 -2.51 -15.93 -17.17
C LYS A 53 -2.11 -16.24 -15.72
N ASP A 54 -0.82 -16.44 -15.47
CA ASP A 54 -0.34 -16.94 -14.20
C ASP A 54 0.02 -15.79 -13.25
N ILE A 55 -0.85 -15.55 -12.28
CA ILE A 55 -0.70 -14.52 -11.25
C ILE A 55 -0.55 -15.15 -9.86
N SER A 56 0.15 -14.45 -8.98
CA SER A 56 0.41 -14.85 -7.60
C SER A 56 0.04 -13.74 -6.63
N VAL A 57 -0.51 -14.15 -5.49
CA VAL A 57 -0.86 -13.25 -4.39
C VAL A 57 -0.10 -13.67 -3.15
N ASP A 58 0.63 -12.73 -2.56
CA ASP A 58 1.32 -12.95 -1.30
C ASP A 58 1.39 -11.67 -0.47
N ASP A 59 1.71 -11.86 0.81
CA ASP A 59 1.98 -10.81 1.76
C ASP A 59 3.45 -10.43 1.70
N SER A 60 3.77 -9.15 1.59
CA SER A 60 5.14 -8.66 1.81
C SER A 60 5.23 -7.77 3.05
N LEU A 61 6.40 -7.74 3.68
CA LEU A 61 6.66 -6.90 4.85
C LEU A 61 7.81 -5.96 4.52
N LYS A 62 7.51 -4.68 4.34
CA LYS A 62 8.54 -3.65 4.15
C LYS A 62 9.03 -3.18 5.51
N LEU A 63 10.33 -3.33 5.76
CA LEU A 63 10.94 -3.03 7.05
C LEU A 63 10.68 -1.57 7.44
N PHE A 64 10.08 -1.36 8.61
CA PHE A 64 9.86 -0.03 9.15
C PHE A 64 9.89 -0.09 10.69
N LYS A 65 10.83 0.62 11.30
CA LYS A 65 11.04 0.59 12.76
C LYS A 65 10.43 1.79 13.51
N GLY A 66 9.96 2.82 12.80
CA GLY A 66 9.37 4.02 13.41
C GLY A 66 8.03 3.78 14.12
N ARG A 67 7.46 4.84 14.69
CA ARG A 67 6.11 4.83 15.28
C ARG A 67 5.06 4.92 14.17
N LEU A 68 4.26 3.87 14.03
CA LEU A 68 3.19 3.78 13.04
C LEU A 68 2.11 2.83 13.55
N GLY A 69 0.84 3.27 13.52
CA GLY A 69 -0.27 2.55 14.16
C GLY A 69 -0.57 1.17 13.55
N PHE A 70 -0.30 0.98 12.26
CA PHE A 70 -0.54 -0.28 11.55
C PHE A 70 0.73 -1.10 11.29
N LYS A 71 1.84 -0.77 11.97
CA LYS A 71 3.07 -1.58 11.91
C LYS A 71 2.78 -3.00 12.38
N GLN A 72 3.12 -3.99 11.57
CA GLN A 72 2.92 -5.41 11.86
C GLN A 72 4.18 -6.04 12.43
N TYR A 73 3.98 -6.99 13.34
CA TYR A 73 5.01 -7.89 13.84
C TYR A 73 4.86 -9.26 13.17
N LEU A 74 5.82 -9.66 12.32
CA LEU A 74 5.84 -10.97 11.67
C LEU A 74 7.24 -11.60 11.88
N PRO A 75 7.42 -12.49 12.87
CA PRO A 75 8.73 -12.98 13.27
C PRO A 75 9.42 -13.85 12.20
N LYS A 76 8.65 -14.48 11.31
CA LYS A 76 9.18 -15.27 10.19
C LYS A 76 9.60 -14.43 8.96
N LYS A 77 9.46 -13.10 9.03
CA LYS A 77 9.85 -12.14 7.97
C LYS A 77 10.82 -11.11 8.54
N ALA A 78 10.77 -9.84 8.12
CA ALA A 78 11.62 -8.75 8.63
C ALA A 78 11.34 -8.31 10.09
N ARG A 79 10.62 -9.13 10.87
CA ARG A 79 10.17 -8.91 12.26
C ARG A 79 9.19 -7.76 12.45
N PHE A 80 9.50 -6.54 12.03
CA PHE A 80 8.63 -5.35 12.16
C PHE A 80 8.56 -4.58 10.84
N GLY A 81 7.36 -4.25 10.38
CA GLY A 81 7.23 -3.44 9.17
C GLY A 81 5.81 -3.10 8.76
N ILE A 82 5.69 -2.51 7.57
CA ILE A 82 4.43 -2.24 6.92
C ILE A 82 4.07 -3.49 6.09
N LYS A 83 2.93 -4.09 6.40
CA LYS A 83 2.44 -5.26 5.67
C LYS A 83 1.71 -4.80 4.41
N PHE A 84 2.14 -5.33 3.28
CA PHE A 84 1.48 -5.21 1.99
C PHE A 84 0.90 -6.56 1.61
N TYR A 85 -0.16 -6.47 0.84
CA TYR A 85 -0.83 -7.52 0.12
C TYR A 85 -0.60 -7.22 -1.35
N GLN A 86 0.06 -8.10 -2.10
CA GLN A 86 0.50 -7.80 -3.46
C GLN A 86 0.01 -8.87 -4.44
N LEU A 87 -0.52 -8.42 -5.56
CA LEU A 87 -0.85 -9.24 -6.72
C LEU A 87 0.21 -9.02 -7.78
N CYS A 88 0.95 -10.08 -8.08
CA CYS A 88 2.06 -10.05 -9.01
C CYS A 88 1.86 -11.04 -10.16
N GLU A 89 2.39 -10.72 -11.33
CA GLU A 89 2.58 -11.73 -12.37
C GLU A 89 3.66 -12.73 -11.94
N SER A 90 3.41 -14.02 -12.15
CA SER A 90 4.28 -15.10 -11.70
C SER A 90 5.61 -15.16 -12.47
N ALA A 91 5.60 -14.85 -13.76
CA ALA A 91 6.78 -14.95 -14.62
C ALA A 91 7.76 -13.79 -14.41
N SER A 92 7.28 -12.55 -14.41
CA SER A 92 8.13 -11.36 -14.27
C SER A 92 8.30 -10.85 -12.84
N GLY A 93 7.40 -11.24 -11.93
CA GLY A 93 7.29 -10.63 -10.60
C GLY A 93 6.72 -9.21 -10.63
N TYR A 94 6.15 -8.76 -11.76
CA TYR A 94 5.55 -7.44 -11.89
C TYR A 94 4.39 -7.26 -10.90
N ILE A 95 4.46 -6.23 -10.05
CA ILE A 95 3.37 -5.91 -9.12
C ILE A 95 2.28 -5.19 -9.91
N TRP A 96 1.15 -5.86 -10.13
CA TRP A 96 0.01 -5.30 -10.84
C TRP A 96 -0.92 -4.51 -9.91
N ASN A 97 -1.13 -5.01 -8.69
CA ASN A 97 -1.92 -4.33 -7.66
C ASN A 97 -1.33 -4.53 -6.26
N SER A 98 -1.56 -3.58 -5.36
CA SER A 98 -1.17 -3.71 -3.96
C SER A 98 -2.21 -3.11 -3.01
N ILE A 99 -2.27 -3.63 -1.79
CA ILE A 99 -3.07 -3.12 -0.67
C ILE A 99 -2.16 -2.98 0.56
N ILE A 100 -2.12 -1.79 1.17
CA ILE A 100 -1.46 -1.59 2.47
C ILE A 100 -2.41 -1.99 3.59
N TYR A 101 -1.97 -2.92 4.44
CA TYR A 101 -2.75 -3.31 5.60
C TYR A 101 -2.69 -2.24 6.70
N THR A 102 -3.83 -1.64 7.01
CA THR A 102 -3.97 -0.61 8.06
C THR A 102 -4.69 -1.08 9.33
N GLY A 103 -5.00 -2.37 9.44
CA GLY A 103 -5.79 -2.92 10.56
C GLY A 103 -7.07 -3.61 10.07
N LYS A 104 -8.07 -3.74 10.95
CA LYS A 104 -9.34 -4.42 10.63
C LYS A 104 -10.21 -3.60 9.67
N ASP A 105 -10.12 -2.28 9.73
CA ASP A 105 -10.94 -1.35 8.95
C ASP A 105 -10.31 -1.02 7.58
N VAL A 106 -9.56 -1.96 6.99
CA VAL A 106 -9.12 -1.78 5.60
C VAL A 106 -10.37 -1.75 4.74
N PRO A 107 -10.61 -0.67 3.97
CA PRO A 107 -11.75 -0.57 3.09
C PRO A 107 -11.55 -1.56 1.96
N LEU A 108 -12.27 -2.66 2.05
CA LEU A 108 -12.39 -3.65 1.00
C LEU A 108 -13.80 -3.49 0.39
N TRP A 109 -14.00 -3.97 -0.84
CA TRP A 109 -15.29 -3.89 -1.53
C TRP A 109 -16.39 -4.62 -0.76
N SER A 110 -17.67 -4.35 -1.05
CA SER A 110 -18.82 -4.70 -0.19
C SER A 110 -18.95 -6.17 0.22
N GLU A 111 -18.45 -7.11 -0.59
CA GLU A 111 -18.52 -8.56 -0.30
C GLU A 111 -17.22 -9.11 0.28
N ALA A 112 -16.22 -8.25 0.48
CA ALA A 112 -14.92 -8.62 1.01
C ALA A 112 -14.96 -9.24 2.41
N ALA A 113 -16.02 -8.98 3.19
CA ALA A 113 -16.24 -9.62 4.48
C ALA A 113 -16.46 -11.15 4.35
N ALA A 114 -16.90 -11.63 3.18
CA ALA A 114 -17.07 -13.05 2.90
C ALA A 114 -15.76 -13.76 2.56
N TYR A 115 -14.68 -13.02 2.28
CA TYR A 115 -13.42 -13.56 1.77
C TYR A 115 -12.21 -13.10 2.60
N LYS A 116 -11.13 -13.87 2.56
CA LYS A 116 -9.87 -13.46 3.21
C LYS A 116 -9.31 -12.22 2.49
N THR A 117 -8.60 -11.36 3.21
CA THR A 117 -8.02 -10.11 2.65
C THR A 117 -7.18 -10.34 1.40
N THR A 118 -6.50 -11.49 1.28
CA THR A 118 -5.74 -11.88 0.09
C THR A 118 -6.62 -12.07 -1.14
N THR A 119 -7.80 -12.66 -1.00
CA THR A 119 -8.79 -12.82 -2.08
C THR A 119 -9.29 -11.47 -2.59
N ASN A 120 -9.36 -10.47 -1.71
CA ASN A 120 -9.86 -9.14 -2.06
C ASN A 120 -8.91 -8.34 -2.96
N ILE A 121 -7.63 -8.69 -3.03
CA ILE A 121 -6.67 -8.06 -3.96
C ILE A 121 -6.94 -8.51 -5.40
N VAL A 122 -7.36 -9.78 -5.56
CA VAL A 122 -7.65 -10.39 -6.86
C VAL A 122 -8.98 -9.86 -7.43
N MET A 123 -9.95 -9.68 -6.54
CA MET A 123 -11.31 -9.27 -6.90
C MET A 123 -11.50 -7.74 -7.01
N THR A 124 -10.42 -6.94 -7.04
CA THR A 124 -10.56 -5.49 -7.22
C THR A 124 -10.95 -5.18 -8.67
N ASN A 125 -12.12 -4.57 -8.85
CA ASN A 125 -12.57 -3.98 -10.13
C ASN A 125 -11.55 -2.97 -10.70
#